data_AF-A0A7D8UNM2-F1
#
_entry.id   AF-A0A7D8UNM2-F1
#
_cell.length_a   1.000
_cell.length_b   1.000
_cell.length_c   1.000
_cell.angle_alpha   90.00
_cell.angle_beta   90.00
_cell.angle_gamma   90.00
#
_symmetry.space_group_name_H-M   'P 1'
#
loop_
_entity.id
_entity.type
_entity.pdbx_description
1 polymer ?
#
loop_
_entity_poly.entity_id
_entity_poly.type
_entity_poly.pdbx_seq_one_letter_code
_entity_poly.pdbx_strand_id
1 'polypeptide(L)'
;MAFSIPTARILILIALLAALSFTQATASPTSTSTSASASATATITASIYPGTTKWEYVGCQNETTLMNNTNGLRALNSGVSEALELMTVDTCLTYCAGGNYAFAGLEYTK
;
A
#
# COMPACT_ATOMS: atom_id res chain seq x y z
N MET A 1 27.60 24.45 -40.85
CA MET A 1 27.30 25.30 -39.68
C MET A 1 27.54 24.51 -38.41
N ALA A 2 28.78 24.52 -37.91
CA ALA A 2 29.20 23.83 -36.70
C ALA A 2 29.41 24.88 -35.60
N PHE A 3 28.66 24.77 -34.50
CA PHE A 3 28.80 25.66 -33.35
C PHE A 3 29.76 25.02 -32.33
N SER A 4 31.00 25.49 -32.31
CA SER A 4 31.95 25.23 -31.23
C SER A 4 31.52 25.99 -29.98
N ILE A 5 31.17 25.25 -28.92
CA ILE A 5 30.86 25.82 -27.60
C ILE A 5 32.16 25.88 -26.79
N PRO A 6 32.56 27.04 -26.25
CA PRO A 6 33.81 27.18 -25.51
C PRO A 6 33.76 26.39 -24.20
N THR A 7 34.75 25.53 -24.00
CA THR A 7 34.97 24.65 -22.83
C THR A 7 34.96 25.39 -21.48
N ALA A 8 35.17 26.71 -21.49
CA ALA A 8 35.10 27.57 -20.31
C ALA A 8 33.68 27.70 -19.70
N ARG A 9 32.60 27.51 -20.48
CA ARG A 9 31.22 27.59 -19.95
C ARG A 9 30.74 26.29 -19.29
N ILE A 10 31.33 25.16 -19.64
CA ILE A 10 31.04 23.86 -19.02
C ILE A 10 31.62 23.79 -17.60
N LEU A 11 32.79 24.39 -17.36
CA LEU A 11 33.44 24.41 -16.04
C LEU A 11 32.73 25.31 -15.01
N ILE A 12 32.01 26.36 -15.44
CA ILE A 12 31.30 27.27 -14.53
C ILE A 12 30.00 26.64 -13.99
N LEU A 13 29.32 25.78 -14.76
CA LEU A 13 28.11 25.08 -14.31
C LEU A 13 28.41 23.97 -13.28
N ILE A 14 29.58 23.35 -13.34
CA ILE A 14 29.96 22.29 -12.39
C ILE A 14 30.29 22.88 -11.01
N ALA A 15 30.76 24.13 -10.93
CA ALA A 15 31.09 24.82 -9.68
C ALA A 15 29.86 25.30 -8.88
N LEU A 16 28.68 25.44 -9.50
CA LEU A 16 27.44 25.84 -8.83
C LEU A 16 26.69 24.68 -8.16
N LEU A 17 27.02 23.42 -8.47
CA LEU A 17 26.41 22.24 -7.84
C LEU A 17 27.08 21.79 -6.53
N ALA A 18 28.13 22.47 -6.07
CA ALA A 18 28.92 22.06 -4.90
C ALA A 18 28.61 22.83 -3.60
N ALA A 19 27.51 23.58 -3.53
CA ALA A 19 27.19 24.43 -2.38
C ALA A 19 25.74 24.25 -1.87
N LEU A 20 25.31 23.01 -1.64
CA LEU A 20 24.12 22.72 -0.82
C LEU A 20 24.54 21.81 0.35
N SER A 21 25.36 22.34 1.25
CA SER A 21 25.59 21.74 2.56
C SER A 21 24.34 21.97 3.41
N PHE A 22 23.43 20.99 3.41
CA PHE A 22 22.28 20.99 4.33
C PHE A 22 22.75 20.66 5.74
N THR A 23 22.78 21.68 6.61
CA THR A 23 22.83 21.52 8.06
C THR A 23 21.53 20.87 8.54
N GLN A 24 21.59 19.65 9.07
CA GLN A 24 20.46 19.06 9.80
C GLN A 24 20.76 19.04 11.29
N ALA A 25 19.99 19.82 12.05
CA ALA A 25 20.02 19.84 13.49
C ALA A 25 19.47 18.51 14.03
N THR A 26 20.28 17.77 14.79
CA THR A 26 19.83 16.63 15.58
C THR A 26 19.11 17.14 16.84
N ALA A 27 17.79 17.29 16.75
CA ALA A 27 16.94 17.40 17.93
C ALA A 27 16.64 15.99 18.45
N SER A 28 17.05 15.68 19.68
CA SER A 28 16.71 14.44 20.38
C SER A 28 15.20 14.37 20.60
N PRO A 29 14.50 13.28 20.25
CA PRO A 29 13.14 13.07 20.71
C PRO A 29 13.19 12.67 22.20
N THR A 30 12.66 13.52 23.07
CA THR A 30 12.29 13.15 24.43
C THR A 30 11.11 12.18 24.34
N SER A 31 11.37 10.90 24.54
CA SER A 31 10.35 9.87 24.67
C SER A 31 9.54 10.10 25.95
N THR A 32 8.39 10.74 25.85
CA THR A 32 7.38 10.72 26.92
C THR A 32 6.66 9.38 26.85
N SER A 33 7.01 8.47 27.76
CA SER A 33 6.30 7.20 27.95
C SER A 33 4.91 7.48 28.54
N THR A 34 3.92 7.69 27.67
CA THR A 34 2.52 7.64 28.07
C THR A 34 2.16 6.17 28.25
N SER A 35 2.05 5.72 29.49
CA SER A 35 1.53 4.40 29.83
C SER A 35 0.07 4.30 29.38
N ALA A 36 -0.15 3.77 28.19
CA ALA A 36 -1.48 3.39 27.73
C ALA A 36 -1.92 2.17 28.53
N SER A 37 -2.96 2.33 29.35
CA SER A 37 -3.67 1.19 29.93
C SER A 37 -4.22 0.34 28.79
N ALA A 38 -3.69 -0.87 28.64
CA ALA A 38 -4.16 -1.84 27.68
C ALA A 38 -5.60 -2.24 28.05
N SER A 39 -6.56 -1.71 27.30
CA SER A 39 -7.92 -2.26 27.27
C SER A 39 -7.83 -3.67 26.71
N ALA A 40 -8.28 -4.67 27.46
CA ALA A 40 -8.30 -6.05 27.01
C ALA A 40 -9.35 -6.20 25.91
N THR A 41 -8.93 -6.02 24.66
CA THR A 41 -9.72 -6.41 23.49
C THR A 41 -9.85 -7.93 23.50
N ALA A 42 -11.07 -8.44 23.46
CA ALA A 42 -11.31 -9.86 23.26
C ALA A 42 -10.65 -10.29 21.94
N THR A 43 -9.65 -11.16 22.04
CA THR A 43 -8.99 -11.76 20.87
C THR A 43 -9.95 -12.74 20.21
N ILE A 44 -10.66 -12.28 19.19
CA ILE A 44 -11.40 -13.19 18.30
C ILE A 44 -10.36 -13.93 17.46
N THR A 45 -10.30 -15.25 17.60
CA THR A 45 -9.48 -16.09 16.71
C THR A 45 -10.16 -16.13 15.34
N ALA A 46 -9.48 -15.61 14.31
CA ALA A 46 -9.96 -15.73 12.94
C ALA A 46 -10.03 -17.20 12.53
N SER A 47 -11.11 -17.58 11.85
CA SER A 47 -11.26 -18.90 11.24
C SER A 47 -11.36 -18.78 9.73
N ILE A 48 -10.90 -19.82 9.03
CA ILE A 48 -11.01 -19.90 7.58
C ILE A 48 -12.49 -20.15 7.25
N TYR A 49 -13.06 -19.32 6.38
CA TYR A 49 -14.39 -19.56 5.86
C TYR A 49 -14.39 -20.89 5.07
N PRO A 50 -15.35 -21.80 5.30
CA PRO A 50 -15.31 -23.16 4.76
C PRO A 50 -15.40 -23.25 3.23
N GLY A 51 -15.60 -22.12 2.55
CA GLY A 51 -15.76 -22.05 1.10
C GLY A 51 -17.19 -22.34 0.66
N THR A 52 -17.41 -22.23 -0.64
CA THR A 52 -18.67 -22.63 -1.30
C THR A 52 -18.32 -23.51 -2.51
N THR A 53 -19.30 -23.99 -3.25
CA THR A 53 -19.03 -24.75 -4.49
C THR A 53 -18.25 -23.97 -5.55
N LYS A 54 -18.24 -22.62 -5.49
CA LYS A 54 -17.50 -21.75 -6.43
C LYS A 54 -16.14 -21.31 -5.90
N TRP A 55 -15.96 -21.28 -4.58
CA TRP A 55 -14.85 -20.57 -3.95
C TRP A 55 -14.08 -21.48 -3.00
N GLU A 56 -12.77 -21.55 -3.23
CA GLU A 56 -11.79 -22.17 -2.34
C GLU A 56 -10.91 -21.08 -1.72
N TYR A 57 -10.59 -21.21 -0.44
CA TYR A 57 -9.72 -20.25 0.24
C TYR A 57 -8.25 -20.48 -0.13
N VAL A 58 -7.63 -19.48 -0.76
CA VAL A 58 -6.23 -19.55 -1.24
C VAL A 58 -5.22 -18.79 -0.36
N GLY A 59 -5.65 -18.30 0.81
CA GLY A 59 -4.79 -17.57 1.74
C GLY A 59 -4.99 -16.04 1.70
N CYS A 60 -4.30 -15.35 2.62
CA CYS A 60 -4.23 -13.90 2.65
C CYS A 60 -3.17 -13.40 1.66
N GLN A 61 -3.57 -12.49 0.77
CA GLN A 61 -2.67 -11.85 -0.18
C GLN A 61 -2.41 -10.40 0.22
N ASN A 62 -1.25 -9.87 -0.18
CA ASN A 62 -0.90 -8.48 0.11
C ASN A 62 -1.67 -7.51 -0.80
N GLU A 63 -2.14 -6.42 -0.20
CA GLU A 63 -2.66 -5.27 -0.95
C GLU A 63 -1.48 -4.54 -1.63
N THR A 64 -1.60 -4.31 -2.94
CA THR A 64 -0.51 -3.87 -3.81
C THR A 64 -0.49 -2.38 -4.11
N THR A 65 -1.53 -1.63 -3.73
CA THR A 65 -1.66 -0.18 -3.94
C THR A 65 -0.47 0.64 -3.44
N LEU A 66 0.20 0.19 -2.38
CA LEU A 66 1.37 0.87 -1.80
C LEU A 66 2.71 0.17 -2.10
N MET A 67 2.71 -0.89 -2.90
CA MET A 67 3.94 -1.61 -3.24
C MET A 67 4.66 -1.01 -4.46
N ASN A 68 5.99 -1.11 -4.47
CA ASN A 68 6.79 -0.72 -5.63
C ASN A 68 6.43 -1.56 -6.87
N ASN A 69 6.50 -0.93 -8.05
CA ASN A 69 6.29 -1.57 -9.36
C ASN A 69 4.85 -2.09 -9.63
N THR A 70 3.85 -1.65 -8.87
CA THR A 70 2.44 -2.06 -9.08
C THR A 70 1.60 -0.98 -9.75
N ASN A 71 2.18 0.20 -10.03
CA ASN A 71 1.48 1.39 -10.53
C ASN A 71 0.32 1.86 -9.64
N GLY A 72 0.34 1.52 -8.35
CA GLY A 72 -0.75 1.85 -7.42
C GLY A 72 -2.01 1.02 -7.64
N LEU A 73 -1.94 -0.04 -8.45
CA LEU A 73 -3.07 -0.93 -8.69
C LEU A 73 -3.26 -1.90 -7.53
N ARG A 74 -4.53 -2.26 -7.26
CA ARG A 74 -4.90 -3.30 -6.31
C ARG A 74 -4.53 -4.70 -6.83
N ALA A 75 -4.43 -5.66 -5.91
CA ALA A 75 -4.10 -7.04 -6.26
C ALA A 75 -5.18 -7.63 -7.19
N LEU A 76 -6.43 -7.25 -6.97
CA LEU A 76 -7.58 -7.53 -7.82
C LEU A 76 -8.01 -6.25 -8.58
N ASN A 77 -7.32 -5.93 -9.68
CA ASN A 77 -7.57 -4.66 -10.42
C ASN A 77 -8.58 -4.75 -11.59
N SER A 78 -8.98 -5.96 -12.00
CA SER A 78 -9.74 -6.20 -13.25
C SER A 78 -11.17 -6.70 -13.01
N GLY A 79 -11.78 -6.30 -11.89
CA GLY A 79 -13.10 -6.78 -11.49
C GLY A 79 -13.98 -5.69 -10.86
N VAL A 80 -14.99 -6.12 -10.13
CA VAL A 80 -15.84 -5.25 -9.32
C VAL A 80 -15.28 -5.09 -7.90
N SER A 81 -15.58 -3.95 -7.29
CA SER A 81 -15.28 -3.66 -5.89
C SER A 81 -16.51 -3.04 -5.22
N GLU A 82 -16.71 -3.33 -3.94
CA GLU A 82 -17.75 -2.73 -3.10
C GLU A 82 -17.23 -2.58 -1.68
N ALA A 83 -17.73 -1.57 -0.97
CA ALA A 83 -17.45 -1.26 0.41
C ALA A 83 -18.77 -1.02 1.15
N LEU A 84 -19.11 -1.96 2.04
CA LEU A 84 -20.30 -1.91 2.88
C LEU A 84 -19.89 -1.77 4.34
N GLU A 85 -20.71 -1.09 5.13
CA GLU A 85 -20.50 -0.93 6.56
C GLU A 85 -20.51 -2.28 7.31
N LEU A 86 -21.30 -3.24 6.83
CA LEU A 86 -21.28 -4.62 7.28
C LEU A 86 -20.87 -5.54 6.14
N MET A 87 -19.56 -5.77 6.02
CA MET A 87 -19.01 -6.74 5.07
C MET A 87 -18.85 -8.11 5.74
N THR A 88 -19.41 -9.16 5.13
CA THR A 88 -19.14 -10.55 5.52
C THR A 88 -18.45 -11.29 4.37
N VAL A 89 -17.77 -12.40 4.69
CA VAL A 89 -17.16 -13.26 3.66
C VAL A 89 -18.21 -13.69 2.63
N ASP A 90 -19.38 -14.15 3.09
CA ASP A 90 -20.47 -14.63 2.23
C ASP A 90 -21.00 -13.55 1.28
N THR A 91 -21.19 -12.33 1.80
CA THR A 91 -21.65 -11.18 1.02
C THR A 91 -20.66 -10.81 -0.08
N CYS A 92 -19.36 -10.73 0.25
CA CYS A 92 -18.31 -10.45 -0.73
C CYS A 92 -18.25 -11.52 -1.82
N LEU A 93 -18.22 -12.80 -1.42
CA LEU A 93 -18.13 -13.92 -2.36
C LEU A 93 -19.34 -14.03 -3.28
N THR A 94 -20.55 -13.74 -2.78
CA THR A 94 -21.78 -13.71 -3.58
C THR A 94 -21.75 -12.57 -4.60
N TYR A 95 -21.30 -11.38 -4.19
CA TYR A 95 -21.16 -10.24 -5.09
C TYR A 95 -20.19 -10.55 -6.25
N CYS A 96 -19.02 -11.09 -5.94
CA CYS A 96 -18.04 -11.48 -6.97
C CYS A 96 -18.54 -12.65 -7.84
N ALA A 97 -19.37 -13.56 -7.31
CA ALA A 97 -19.86 -14.69 -8.08
C ALA A 97 -20.70 -14.27 -9.30
N GLY A 98 -21.40 -13.13 -9.21
CA GLY A 98 -22.25 -12.58 -10.28
C GLY A 98 -21.49 -12.14 -11.53
N GLY A 99 -20.21 -11.78 -11.41
CA GLY A 99 -19.37 -11.38 -12.55
C GLY A 99 -18.51 -12.50 -13.14
N ASN A 100 -18.68 -13.74 -12.67
CA ASN A 100 -17.93 -14.92 -13.11
C ASN A 100 -16.39 -14.78 -13.03
N TYR A 101 -15.88 -14.08 -12.02
CA TYR A 101 -14.45 -13.91 -11.78
C TYR A 101 -13.78 -15.21 -11.28
N ALA A 102 -12.49 -15.36 -11.60
CA ALA A 102 -11.67 -16.47 -11.11
C ALA A 102 -11.20 -16.28 -9.65
N PHE A 103 -11.14 -15.02 -9.19
CA PHE A 103 -10.70 -14.68 -7.84
C PHE A 103 -11.68 -13.68 -7.22
N ALA A 104 -11.83 -13.78 -5.91
CA ALA A 104 -12.52 -12.83 -5.05
C ALA A 104 -11.64 -12.54 -3.84
N GLY A 105 -11.71 -11.33 -3.32
CA GLY A 105 -10.94 -10.90 -2.18
C GLY A 105 -11.74 -9.92 -1.35
N LEU A 106 -11.68 -10.09 -0.04
CA LEU A 106 -12.26 -9.15 0.92
C LEU A 106 -11.16 -8.58 1.81
N GLU A 107 -11.32 -7.32 2.16
CA GLU A 107 -10.52 -6.64 3.17
C GLU A 107 -11.50 -5.99 4.15
N TYR A 108 -11.28 -6.18 5.45
CA TYR A 108 -12.06 -5.48 6.46
C TYR A 108 -11.49 -4.07 6.62
N THR A 109 -12.20 -3.07 6.13
CA THR A 109 -11.94 -1.68 6.49
C THR A 109 -12.83 -1.33 7.67
N LYS A 110 -12.22 -0.75 8.70
CA LYS A 110 -12.79 -0.45 10.02
C LYS A 110 -14.14 0.27 9.98
#